data_AF-A0AAP3A343-F1
#
_entry.id   AF-A0AAP3A343-F1
#
_cell.length_a   1.000
_cell.length_b   1.000
_cell.length_c   1.000
_cell.angle_alpha   90.00
_cell.angle_beta   90.00
_cell.angle_gamma   90.00
#
_symmetry.space_group_name_H-M   'P 1'
#
loop_
_entity.id
_entity.type
_entity.pdbx_description
1 polymer ?
#
loop_
_entity_poly.entity_id
_entity_poly.type
_entity_poly.pdbx_seq_one_letter_code
_entity_poly.pdbx_strand_id
1 'polypeptide(L)'
;TVRYLPESFEIPWNPNTRTEVSTLCISQFRYSAQIRPSSVVTKDYTFKRPGWAGRFDQEGQYQDYQRTQYEVYDYPGRFKGAHGQNFARWQMDGWRNNAEVARGTSRSPEIWPGRRIVLTGHPQANLNREWQVVA
;
A
#
# COMPACT_ATOMS: atom_id res chain seq x y z
N THR A 1 17.01 16.13 -2.87
CA THR A 1 15.97 15.28 -2.27
C THR A 1 14.99 14.91 -3.37
N VAL A 2 14.96 13.65 -3.80
CA VAL A 2 14.07 13.21 -4.88
C VAL A 2 12.63 13.29 -4.35
N ARG A 3 11.80 14.16 -4.96
CA ARG A 3 10.42 14.43 -4.53
C ARG A 3 9.37 13.56 -5.23
N TYR A 4 9.77 12.58 -6.04
CA TYR A 4 8.87 11.75 -6.83
C TYR A 4 9.40 10.32 -6.95
N LEU A 5 8.50 9.34 -7.03
CA LEU A 5 8.88 7.95 -7.32
C LEU A 5 9.36 7.84 -8.77
N PRO A 6 10.38 7.01 -9.07
CA PRO A 6 10.83 6.80 -10.44
C PRO A 6 9.69 6.31 -11.32
N GLU A 7 9.76 6.59 -12.63
CA GLU A 7 8.78 6.09 -13.59
C GLU A 7 8.70 4.56 -13.55
N SER A 8 7.49 4.05 -13.76
CA SER A 8 7.24 2.62 -13.86
C SER A 8 7.69 2.09 -15.21
N PHE A 9 8.11 0.82 -15.26
CA PHE A 9 8.40 0.12 -16.50
C PHE A 9 7.61 -1.19 -16.58
N GLU A 10 7.32 -1.63 -17.80
CA GLU A 10 6.60 -2.88 -18.02
C GLU A 10 7.50 -4.09 -17.85
N ILE A 11 6.99 -5.15 -17.24
CA ILE A 11 7.68 -6.43 -17.14
C ILE A 11 6.71 -7.59 -17.36
N PRO A 12 7.00 -8.50 -18.30
CA PRO A 12 6.14 -9.63 -18.56
C PRO A 12 6.25 -10.70 -17.46
N TRP A 13 5.15 -11.39 -17.22
CA TRP A 13 5.12 -12.64 -16.48
C TRP A 13 5.43 -13.82 -17.40
N ASN A 14 6.34 -14.70 -16.98
CA ASN A 14 6.66 -15.92 -17.71
C ASN A 14 7.04 -17.06 -16.74
N PRO A 15 6.19 -18.08 -16.54
CA PRO A 15 6.43 -19.16 -15.60
C PRO A 15 7.50 -20.15 -16.10
N ASN A 16 7.89 -20.10 -17.37
CA ASN A 16 8.84 -21.03 -17.95
C ASN A 16 10.28 -20.67 -17.56
N THR A 17 10.80 -21.35 -16.53
CA THR A 17 12.18 -21.17 -16.06
C THR A 17 13.21 -22.09 -16.72
N ARG A 18 12.73 -23.04 -17.55
CA ARG A 18 13.52 -24.16 -18.12
C ARG A 18 14.26 -23.82 -19.42
N THR A 19 13.73 -22.91 -20.23
CA THR A 19 14.40 -22.42 -21.44
C THR A 19 15.28 -21.22 -21.10
N GLU A 20 16.33 -20.98 -21.89
CA GLU A 20 17.02 -19.69 -21.87
C GLU A 20 16.03 -18.59 -22.27
N VAL A 21 15.34 -18.03 -21.27
CA VAL A 21 14.49 -16.87 -21.48
C VAL A 21 15.41 -15.68 -21.63
N SER A 22 15.59 -15.21 -22.86
CA SER A 22 16.35 -13.99 -23.17
C SER A 22 15.64 -12.73 -22.66
N THR A 23 14.32 -12.78 -22.51
CA THR A 23 13.50 -11.68 -22.02
C THR A 23 13.51 -11.59 -20.49
N LEU A 24 13.82 -10.42 -19.96
CA LEU A 24 13.65 -10.13 -18.53
C LEU A 24 12.18 -10.24 -18.14
N CYS A 25 11.88 -11.08 -17.14
CA CYS A 25 10.52 -11.41 -16.76
C CYS A 25 10.41 -11.79 -15.28
N ILE A 26 9.18 -11.71 -14.76
CA ILE A 26 8.83 -12.30 -13.46
C ILE A 26 8.36 -13.73 -13.68
N SER A 27 9.01 -14.69 -13.03
CA SER A 27 8.72 -16.12 -13.21
C SER A 27 7.80 -16.71 -12.16
N GLN A 28 7.78 -16.12 -10.96
CA GLN A 28 6.86 -16.48 -9.90
C GLN A 28 6.17 -15.22 -9.40
N PHE A 29 4.86 -15.27 -9.21
CA PHE A 29 4.10 -14.14 -8.70
C PHE A 29 2.93 -14.66 -7.85
N ARG A 30 3.08 -14.56 -6.53
CA ARG A 30 2.11 -15.00 -5.54
C ARG A 30 1.46 -13.79 -4.90
N TYR A 31 0.22 -13.52 -5.28
CA TYR A 31 -0.63 -12.52 -4.65
C TYR A 31 -1.18 -13.01 -3.31
N SER A 32 -1.28 -12.11 -2.34
CA SER A 32 -1.91 -12.35 -1.05
C SER A 32 -2.64 -11.09 -0.58
N ALA A 33 -3.87 -11.27 -0.10
CA ALA A 33 -4.65 -10.23 0.53
C ALA A 33 -4.93 -10.59 2.00
N GLN A 34 -5.01 -9.61 2.88
CA GLN A 34 -5.25 -9.78 4.31
C GLN A 34 -6.25 -8.75 4.82
N ILE A 35 -7.06 -9.14 5.81
CA ILE A 35 -7.94 -8.20 6.50
C ILE A 35 -7.08 -7.20 7.27
N ARG A 36 -7.42 -5.92 7.10
CA ARG A 36 -6.80 -4.79 7.79
C ARG A 36 -7.88 -3.84 8.29
N PRO A 37 -7.55 -2.93 9.24
CA PRO A 37 -8.47 -1.89 9.68
C PRO A 37 -9.19 -1.22 8.50
N SER A 38 -10.48 -0.95 8.67
CA SER A 38 -11.34 -0.29 7.70
C SER A 38 -11.43 1.21 7.93
N SER A 39 -11.18 1.66 9.16
CA SER A 39 -11.14 3.07 9.53
C SER A 39 -10.17 3.33 10.68
N VAL A 40 -9.67 4.55 10.74
CA VAL A 40 -8.91 5.09 11.86
C VAL A 40 -9.64 6.32 12.39
N VAL A 41 -9.79 6.38 13.70
CA VAL A 41 -10.28 7.55 14.43
C VAL A 41 -9.20 7.96 15.41
N THR A 42 -8.73 9.19 15.31
CA THR A 42 -7.71 9.71 16.21
C THR A 42 -8.26 10.91 16.97
N LYS A 43 -7.97 10.96 18.27
CA LYS A 43 -8.42 12.05 19.15
C LYS A 43 -7.26 12.64 19.93
N ASP A 44 -7.30 13.94 20.15
CA ASP A 44 -6.38 14.63 21.05
C ASP A 44 -7.08 15.77 21.80
N TYR A 45 -6.52 16.16 22.93
CA TYR A 45 -6.99 17.26 23.76
C TYR A 45 -5.92 18.35 23.84
N THR A 46 -6.35 19.62 23.74
CA THR A 46 -5.47 20.75 24.00
C THR A 46 -6.11 21.71 25.00
N PHE A 47 -5.42 21.94 26.12
CA PHE A 47 -5.89 22.86 27.16
C PHE A 47 -6.12 24.29 26.65
N LYS A 48 -5.48 24.68 25.55
CA LYS A 48 -5.66 26.00 24.92
C LYS A 48 -7.03 26.16 24.26
N ARG A 49 -7.70 25.06 23.91
CA ARG A 49 -9.00 25.03 23.23
C ARG A 49 -9.82 23.83 23.75
N PRO A 50 -10.32 23.86 25.00
CA PRO A 50 -10.96 22.71 25.62
C PRO A 50 -12.26 22.25 24.93
N GLY A 51 -12.97 23.16 24.26
CA GLY A 51 -14.19 22.84 23.49
C GLY A 51 -13.92 22.34 22.06
N TRP A 52 -12.68 22.29 21.62
CA TRP A 52 -12.36 21.75 20.29
C TRP A 52 -12.47 20.23 20.33
N ALA A 53 -13.28 19.65 19.43
CA ALA A 53 -13.54 18.21 19.40
C ALA A 53 -12.26 17.36 19.29
N GLY A 54 -11.23 17.89 18.61
CA GLY A 54 -9.92 17.26 18.50
C GLY A 54 -9.96 15.86 17.91
N ARG A 55 -11.00 15.53 17.12
CA ARG A 55 -11.26 14.20 16.56
C ARG A 55 -11.14 14.27 15.04
N PHE A 56 -10.41 13.31 14.46
CA PHE A 56 -10.29 13.15 13.02
C PHE A 56 -10.50 11.69 12.64
N ASP A 57 -11.10 11.49 11.48
CA ASP A 57 -11.52 10.20 10.97
C ASP A 57 -10.92 9.97 9.58
N GLN A 58 -10.53 8.74 9.30
CA GLN A 58 -10.07 8.34 7.97
C GLN A 58 -10.55 6.93 7.66
N GLU A 59 -11.28 6.78 6.56
CA GLU A 59 -11.63 5.48 5.99
C GLU A 59 -10.48 4.92 5.13
N GLY A 60 -10.32 3.60 5.15
CA GLY A 60 -9.38 2.88 4.29
C GLY A 60 -9.89 2.76 2.86
N GLN A 61 -8.97 2.61 1.90
CA GLN A 61 -9.31 2.39 0.49
C GLN A 61 -9.28 0.89 0.13
N TYR A 62 -9.89 0.53 -1.00
CA TYR A 62 -9.86 -0.82 -1.60
C TYR A 62 -10.31 -1.90 -0.61
N GLN A 63 -11.57 -1.79 -0.15
CA GLN A 63 -12.15 -2.67 0.87
C GLN A 63 -13.06 -3.77 0.31
N ASP A 64 -13.02 -4.00 -1.01
CA ASP A 64 -13.97 -4.87 -1.73
C ASP A 64 -14.03 -6.31 -1.19
N TYR A 65 -12.95 -6.77 -0.56
CA TYR A 65 -12.80 -8.13 -0.02
C TYR A 65 -12.82 -8.19 1.51
N GLN A 66 -13.26 -7.14 2.20
CA GLN A 66 -13.38 -7.11 3.66
C GLN A 66 -14.64 -6.38 4.15
N ARG A 67 -14.96 -6.55 5.44
CA ARG A 67 -16.01 -5.75 6.09
C ARG A 67 -15.47 -4.37 6.48
N THR A 68 -16.34 -3.38 6.47
CA THR A 68 -16.05 -1.99 6.85
C THR A 68 -16.16 -1.71 8.34
N GLN A 69 -16.16 -2.75 9.19
CA GLN A 69 -16.52 -2.66 10.62
C GLN A 69 -15.33 -2.54 11.57
N TYR A 70 -14.10 -2.75 11.09
CA TYR A 70 -12.90 -2.80 11.93
C TYR A 70 -12.27 -1.41 12.08
N GLU A 71 -12.78 -0.62 13.01
CA GLU A 71 -12.23 0.68 13.38
C GLU A 71 -11.08 0.56 14.38
N VAL A 72 -10.02 1.35 14.17
CA VAL A 72 -8.96 1.59 15.15
C VAL A 72 -9.16 2.99 15.73
N TYR A 73 -9.32 3.07 17.05
CA TYR A 73 -9.36 4.34 17.77
C TYR A 73 -8.04 4.58 18.50
N ASP A 74 -7.44 5.75 18.31
CA ASP A 74 -6.14 6.13 18.89
C ASP A 74 -6.23 7.46 19.69
N TYR A 75 -5.66 7.44 20.89
CA TYR A 75 -5.52 8.61 21.77
C TYR A 75 -4.28 8.44 22.67
N PRO A 76 -3.42 9.46 22.81
CA PRO A 76 -3.49 10.79 22.18
C PRO A 76 -2.94 10.78 20.75
N GLY A 77 -3.63 11.46 19.82
CA GLY A 77 -3.28 11.55 18.40
C GLY A 77 -2.06 12.43 18.06
N ARG A 78 -1.52 13.15 19.05
CA ARG A 78 -0.32 14.01 18.97
C ARG A 78 -0.45 15.18 18.00
N PHE A 79 -1.61 15.82 17.97
CA PHE A 79 -1.88 17.00 17.15
C PHE A 79 -2.63 18.07 17.97
N LYS A 80 -2.44 19.33 17.58
CA LYS A 80 -3.09 20.50 18.22
C LYS A 80 -3.96 21.33 17.26
N GLY A 81 -4.27 20.83 16.06
CA GLY A 81 -5.00 21.56 15.02
C GLY A 81 -5.34 20.70 13.79
N ALA A 82 -5.74 21.33 12.69
CA ALA A 82 -6.29 20.68 11.48
C ALA A 82 -5.38 19.62 10.83
N HIS A 83 -4.06 19.70 11.00
CA HIS A 83 -3.12 18.65 10.55
C HIS A 83 -3.38 17.26 11.14
N GLY A 84 -4.23 17.11 12.17
CA GLY A 84 -4.62 15.79 12.67
C GLY A 84 -5.29 14.91 11.61
N GLN A 85 -5.92 15.52 10.59
CA GLN A 85 -6.42 14.77 9.43
C GLN A 85 -5.30 14.06 8.66
N ASN A 86 -4.12 14.69 8.52
CA ASN A 86 -2.97 14.06 7.87
C ASN A 86 -2.44 12.90 8.69
N PHE A 87 -2.47 13.01 10.02
CA PHE A 87 -2.08 11.92 10.92
C PHE A 87 -3.04 10.73 10.78
N ALA A 88 -4.36 10.97 10.77
CA ALA A 88 -5.35 9.94 10.52
C ALA A 88 -5.12 9.25 9.16
N ARG A 89 -4.83 10.03 8.12
CA ARG A 89 -4.47 9.52 6.78
C ARG A 89 -3.24 8.63 6.80
N TRP A 90 -2.12 9.11 7.33
CA TRP A 90 -0.87 8.34 7.35
C TRP A 90 -0.96 7.09 8.22
N GLN A 91 -1.69 7.15 9.34
CA GLN A 91 -1.97 5.95 10.14
C GLN A 91 -2.77 4.94 9.32
N MET A 92 -3.82 5.37 8.62
CA MET A 92 -4.63 4.48 7.78
C MET A 92 -3.80 3.86 6.65
N ASP A 93 -2.99 4.65 5.95
CA ASP A 93 -2.09 4.16 4.90
C ASP A 93 -1.09 3.15 5.48
N GLY A 94 -0.53 3.42 6.66
CA GLY A 94 0.39 2.52 7.37
C GLY A 94 -0.26 1.20 7.76
N TRP A 95 -1.48 1.22 8.31
CA TRP A 95 -2.24 0.01 8.68
C TRP A 95 -2.58 -0.86 7.46
N ARG A 96 -2.74 -0.25 6.29
CA ARG A 96 -3.16 -0.95 5.05
C ARG A 96 -2.03 -1.18 4.05
N ASN A 97 -0.80 -0.75 4.34
CA ASN A 97 0.33 -0.86 3.39
C ASN A 97 0.65 -2.29 2.95
N ASN A 98 0.21 -3.29 3.72
CA ASN A 98 0.39 -4.71 3.45
C ASN A 98 -0.96 -5.46 3.39
N ALA A 99 -2.06 -4.74 3.15
CA ALA A 99 -3.37 -5.33 2.92
C ALA A 99 -3.36 -6.20 1.65
N GLU A 100 -2.64 -5.76 0.60
CA GLU A 100 -2.42 -6.51 -0.62
C GLU A 100 -0.92 -6.55 -0.94
N VAL A 101 -0.34 -7.75 -1.00
CA VAL A 101 1.10 -7.94 -1.26
C VAL A 101 1.28 -9.05 -2.27
N ALA A 102 2.16 -8.84 -3.24
CA ALA A 102 2.67 -9.88 -4.11
C ALA A 102 4.11 -10.24 -3.74
N ARG A 103 4.44 -11.53 -3.78
CA ARG A 103 5.81 -12.05 -3.66
C ARG A 103 6.18 -12.78 -4.92
N GLY A 104 7.38 -12.54 -5.44
CA GLY A 104 7.78 -13.15 -6.70
C GLY A 104 9.29 -13.30 -6.86
N THR A 105 9.66 -13.96 -7.94
CA THR A 105 11.06 -14.15 -8.34
C THR A 105 11.23 -13.63 -9.76
N SER A 106 12.31 -12.88 -9.99
CA SER A 106 12.62 -12.29 -11.28
C SER A 106 14.12 -12.37 -11.54
N ARG A 107 14.50 -12.40 -12.83
CA ARG A 107 15.91 -12.26 -13.26
C ARG A 107 16.23 -10.85 -13.75
N SER A 108 15.27 -9.92 -13.67
CA SER A 108 15.49 -8.53 -14.09
C SER A 108 16.32 -7.75 -13.07
N PRO A 109 17.50 -7.19 -13.46
CA PRO A 109 18.30 -6.34 -12.59
C PRO A 109 17.66 -4.96 -12.35
N GLU A 110 16.62 -4.60 -13.11
CA GLU A 110 15.91 -3.31 -12.97
C GLU A 110 14.93 -3.29 -11.78
N ILE A 111 14.69 -4.44 -11.16
CA ILE A 111 13.82 -4.60 -9.99
C ILE A 111 14.67 -4.48 -8.72
N TRP A 112 14.45 -3.39 -7.99
CA TRP A 112 15.03 -3.15 -6.67
C TRP A 112 14.07 -2.31 -5.83
N PRO A 113 14.17 -2.33 -4.48
CA PRO A 113 13.23 -1.64 -3.60
C PRO A 113 13.07 -0.15 -3.91
N GLY A 114 11.84 0.31 -4.11
CA GLY A 114 11.51 1.68 -4.50
C GLY A 114 11.20 1.86 -5.99
N ARG A 115 11.49 0.86 -6.84
CA ARG A 115 11.03 0.85 -8.24
C ARG A 115 9.55 0.53 -8.34
N ARG A 116 8.95 1.02 -9.42
CA ARG A 116 7.57 0.70 -9.81
C ARG A 116 7.59 -0.12 -11.09
N ILE A 117 6.74 -1.12 -11.15
CA ILE A 117 6.65 -2.04 -12.29
C ILE A 117 5.20 -2.16 -12.70
N VAL A 118 4.95 -2.33 -13.99
CA VAL A 118 3.64 -2.70 -14.53
C VAL A 118 3.74 -4.16 -14.95
N LEU A 119 3.05 -5.04 -14.22
CA LEU A 119 3.04 -6.47 -14.56
C LEU A 119 2.18 -6.68 -15.81
N THR A 120 2.67 -7.43 -16.78
CA THR A 120 1.93 -7.76 -18.01
C THR A 120 1.93 -9.27 -18.28
N GLY A 121 0.93 -9.77 -19.00
CA GLY A 121 0.87 -11.16 -19.44
C GLY A 121 0.57 -12.21 -18.35
N HIS A 122 0.22 -11.80 -17.13
CA HIS A 122 -0.23 -12.74 -16.10
C HIS A 122 -1.66 -13.26 -16.43
N PRO A 123 -1.96 -14.56 -16.29
CA PRO A 123 -3.27 -15.13 -16.62
C PRO A 123 -4.43 -14.51 -15.83
N GLN A 124 -4.15 -14.12 -14.58
CA GLN A 124 -5.10 -13.39 -13.74
C GLN A 124 -5.04 -11.89 -14.06
N ALA A 125 -6.06 -11.39 -14.75
CA ALA A 125 -6.08 -10.03 -15.31
C ALA A 125 -5.92 -8.91 -14.27
N ASN A 126 -6.51 -9.06 -13.08
CA ASN A 126 -6.41 -8.06 -12.00
C ASN A 126 -4.99 -7.88 -11.44
N LEU A 127 -4.07 -8.82 -11.70
CA LEU A 127 -2.67 -8.70 -11.29
C LEU A 127 -1.84 -7.90 -12.32
N ASN A 128 -2.33 -7.74 -13.55
CA ASN A 128 -1.68 -6.94 -14.58
C ASN A 128 -1.90 -5.45 -14.36
N ARG A 129 -1.27 -4.90 -13.33
CA ARG A 129 -1.37 -3.51 -12.89
C ARG A 129 -0.02 -3.00 -12.39
N GLU A 130 0.03 -1.72 -12.00
CA GLU A 130 1.21 -1.16 -11.36
C GLU A 130 1.42 -1.75 -9.95
N TRP A 131 2.67 -2.09 -9.63
CA TRP A 131 3.13 -2.57 -8.33
C TRP A 131 4.38 -1.78 -7.92
N GLN A 132 4.52 -1.52 -6.62
CA GLN A 132 5.73 -0.94 -6.05
C GLN A 132 6.56 -2.03 -5.36
N VAL A 133 7.85 -2.09 -5.68
CA VAL A 133 8.80 -3.00 -5.05
C VAL A 133 9.15 -2.46 -3.66
N VAL A 134 8.91 -3.25 -2.62
CA VAL A 134 9.14 -2.85 -1.22
C VAL A 134 10.33 -3.54 -0.56
N ALA A 135 10.72 -4.73 -1.05
CA ALA A 135 11.80 -5.56 -0.54
C ALA A 135 12.35 -6.45 -1.67
#